data_AF-A0A7G1PER3-F1
#
_entry.id   AF-A0A7G1PER3-F1
#
_cell.length_a   1.000
_cell.length_b   1.000
_cell.length_c   1.000
_cell.angle_alpha   90.00
_cell.angle_beta   90.00
_cell.angle_gamma   90.00
#
_symmetry.space_group_name_H-M   'P 1'
#
loop_
_entity.id
_entity.type
_entity.pdbx_description
1 polymer ?
#
loop_
_entity_poly.entity_id
_entity_poly.type
_entity_poly.pdbx_seq_one_letter_code
_entity_poly.pdbx_strand_id
1 'polypeptide(L)'
;KFEGNEEKIMKYLEDEKLLDLGHGGIVADRCYSALVKEKETYSSKAYIKAFKKEVTQVVDSLEEFVDKLIELEDEIYNQKWDYIKYIQSLIVAFSEDKTDALVNKWANVDRAWMKITTPIQIGHPLEYYEDHFRKAVALEWDIRLTNPKFAQNDHRVNKIKSAFTKIFSSFEQNSKSEEYKKIFDFSFKSLDKVQLYVGRPALFFGAELNGLFSAQVVPNDEVVSLEEGKKIFAFSDEILQSSRAKPFLKLSREIFGQELLTKDRNFLFKQTASWHSVYDITTIGHEYGHILWCDEETESFMNKTGNFKNIEEFKAPTGGLISYLLDEKDDEKHLKEAI
;
A
#
# COMPACT_ATOMS: atom_id res chain seq x y z
N LYS A 1 -1.03 -9.41 31.02
CA LYS A 1 -1.41 -10.84 31.01
C LYS A 1 -0.24 -11.75 30.62
N PHE A 2 0.62 -11.37 29.66
CA PHE A 2 1.63 -12.27 29.09
C PHE A 2 3.07 -11.72 29.04
N GLU A 3 3.36 -10.60 29.71
CA GLU A 3 4.72 -10.03 29.83
C GLU A 3 5.45 -9.83 28.48
N GLY A 4 4.72 -9.51 27.40
CA GLY A 4 5.30 -9.30 26.07
C GLY A 4 5.62 -10.58 25.29
N ASN A 5 5.25 -11.77 25.79
CA ASN A 5 5.43 -13.00 25.02
C ASN A 5 4.43 -13.06 23.84
N GLU A 6 4.93 -12.79 22.63
CA GLU A 6 4.13 -12.67 21.41
C GLU A 6 3.37 -13.95 21.06
N GLU A 7 4.00 -15.13 21.15
CA GLU A 7 3.35 -16.42 20.87
C GLU A 7 2.14 -16.66 21.78
N LYS A 8 2.26 -16.36 23.08
CA LYS A 8 1.14 -16.49 24.03
C LYS A 8 0.04 -15.45 23.77
N ILE A 9 0.40 -14.25 23.33
CA ILE A 9 -0.58 -13.22 22.96
C ILE A 9 -1.37 -13.66 21.73
N MET A 10 -0.69 -14.09 20.66
CA MET A 10 -1.33 -14.56 19.44
C MET A 10 -2.22 -15.78 19.70
N LYS A 11 -1.72 -16.76 20.44
CA LYS A 11 -2.50 -17.93 20.84
C LYS A 11 -3.76 -17.54 21.63
N TYR A 12 -3.65 -16.57 22.53
CA TYR A 12 -4.80 -16.07 23.29
C TYR A 12 -5.84 -15.40 22.38
N LEU A 13 -5.42 -14.62 21.39
CA LEU A 13 -6.32 -13.98 20.43
C LEU A 13 -7.07 -15.02 19.57
N GLU A 14 -6.38 -16.07 19.16
CA GLU A 14 -6.96 -17.19 18.39
C GLU A 14 -7.94 -18.02 19.24
N ASP A 15 -7.50 -18.50 20.42
CA ASP A 15 -8.27 -19.39 21.29
C ASP A 15 -9.58 -18.71 21.76
N GLU A 16 -9.55 -17.39 22.00
CA GLU A 16 -10.71 -16.60 22.41
C GLU A 16 -11.50 -15.98 21.24
N LYS A 17 -11.12 -16.24 19.98
CA LYS A 17 -11.78 -15.71 18.77
C LYS A 17 -11.87 -14.18 18.75
N LEU A 18 -10.76 -13.51 19.04
CA LEU A 18 -10.65 -12.06 19.12
C LEU A 18 -10.13 -11.41 17.82
N LEU A 19 -9.85 -12.22 16.80
CA LEU A 19 -9.51 -11.79 15.45
C LEU A 19 -10.75 -11.79 14.56
N ASP A 20 -10.80 -10.90 13.58
CA ASP A 20 -11.89 -10.85 12.62
C ASP A 20 -11.78 -12.01 11.62
N LEU A 21 -12.93 -12.42 11.08
CA LEU A 21 -12.99 -13.42 10.02
C LEU A 21 -12.99 -12.73 8.66
N GLY A 22 -12.21 -13.27 7.74
CA GLY A 22 -12.08 -12.82 6.37
C GLY A 22 -12.90 -13.63 5.38
N HIS A 23 -12.44 -13.62 4.13
CA HIS A 23 -13.06 -14.34 3.02
C HIS A 23 -13.14 -15.85 3.33
N GLY A 24 -14.29 -16.48 3.11
CA GLY A 24 -14.47 -17.92 3.35
C GLY A 24 -14.49 -18.35 4.82
N GLY A 25 -14.52 -17.40 5.78
CA GLY A 25 -14.66 -17.68 7.21
C GLY A 25 -13.35 -18.10 7.91
N ILE A 26 -12.21 -17.93 7.25
CA ILE A 26 -10.88 -18.06 7.88
C ILE A 26 -10.53 -16.79 8.64
N VAL A 27 -9.58 -16.86 9.56
CA VAL A 27 -9.05 -15.67 10.25
C VAL A 27 -8.43 -14.73 9.21
N ALA A 28 -8.83 -13.46 9.26
CA ALA A 28 -8.32 -12.44 8.35
C ALA A 28 -6.88 -12.05 8.69
N ASP A 29 -6.19 -11.48 7.71
CA ASP A 29 -4.86 -10.91 7.85
C ASP A 29 -4.85 -9.60 8.66
N ARG A 30 -6.01 -8.93 8.79
CA ARG A 30 -6.26 -7.66 9.49
C ARG A 30 -7.62 -7.65 10.17
N CYS A 31 -7.82 -6.71 11.09
CA CYS A 31 -9.13 -6.48 11.74
C CYS A 31 -9.68 -5.09 11.41
N TYR A 32 -11.00 -4.96 11.34
CA TYR A 32 -11.70 -3.66 11.25
C TYR A 32 -12.53 -3.40 12.52
N SER A 33 -12.07 -3.97 13.62
CA SER A 33 -12.71 -3.99 14.93
C SER A 33 -11.71 -3.63 16.03
N ALA A 34 -12.20 -3.10 17.13
CA ALA A 34 -11.42 -2.79 18.32
C ALA A 34 -11.54 -3.88 19.39
N LEU A 35 -10.46 -4.12 20.11
CA LEU A 35 -10.45 -4.99 21.27
C LEU A 35 -10.93 -4.20 22.49
N VAL A 36 -12.09 -4.56 23.02
CA VAL A 36 -12.71 -3.86 24.14
C VAL A 36 -12.61 -4.71 25.39
N LYS A 37 -12.05 -4.14 26.45
CA LYS A 37 -11.98 -4.80 27.75
C LYS A 37 -13.34 -4.69 28.46
N GLU A 38 -13.92 -5.83 28.80
CA GLU A 38 -15.17 -5.95 29.55
C GLU A 38 -14.88 -6.71 30.84
N LYS A 39 -14.72 -5.98 31.96
CA LYS A 39 -14.27 -6.53 33.25
C LYS A 39 -12.91 -7.22 33.12
N GLU A 40 -12.85 -8.54 33.28
CA GLU A 40 -11.63 -9.36 33.19
C GLU A 40 -11.48 -10.07 31.83
N THR A 41 -12.44 -9.90 30.93
CA THR A 41 -12.45 -10.50 29.59
C THR A 41 -12.29 -9.44 28.51
N TYR A 42 -11.95 -9.87 27.30
CA TYR A 42 -11.91 -9.00 26.12
C TYR A 42 -12.94 -9.47 25.11
N SER A 43 -13.50 -8.54 24.33
CA SER A 43 -14.37 -8.84 23.20
C SER A 43 -13.96 -8.01 21.98
N SER A 44 -14.10 -8.58 20.79
CA SER A 44 -13.96 -7.84 19.53
C SER A 44 -15.24 -7.06 19.26
N LYS A 45 -15.13 -5.77 18.97
CA LYS A 45 -16.27 -4.90 18.62
C LYS A 45 -15.97 -4.09 17.38
N ALA A 46 -16.87 -4.10 16.41
CA ALA A 46 -16.82 -3.20 15.26
C ALA A 46 -16.67 -1.74 15.71
N TYR A 47 -16.02 -0.89 14.90
CA TYR A 47 -15.76 0.49 15.29
C TYR A 47 -17.02 1.29 15.62
N ILE A 48 -18.15 1.05 14.95
CA ILE A 48 -19.44 1.68 15.29
C ILE A 48 -19.96 1.33 16.70
N LYS A 49 -19.51 0.20 17.26
CA LYS A 49 -19.83 -0.19 18.64
C LYS A 49 -18.80 0.32 19.64
N ALA A 50 -17.51 0.30 19.28
CA ALA A 50 -16.43 0.73 20.16
C ALA A 50 -16.35 2.27 20.29
N PHE A 51 -16.57 2.98 19.19
CA PHE A 51 -16.44 4.44 19.05
C PHE A 51 -17.75 5.01 18.49
N LYS A 52 -18.87 4.68 19.14
CA LYS A 52 -20.22 4.92 18.61
C LYS A 52 -20.45 6.36 18.17
N LYS A 53 -20.05 7.34 18.99
CA LYS A 53 -20.30 8.75 18.70
C LYS A 53 -19.50 9.18 17.48
N GLU A 54 -18.22 8.89 17.47
CA GLU A 54 -17.26 9.32 16.45
C GLU A 54 -17.57 8.68 15.09
N VAL A 55 -17.85 7.37 15.07
CA VAL A 55 -18.14 6.66 13.82
C VAL A 55 -19.53 7.02 13.28
N THR A 56 -20.52 7.27 14.14
CA THR A 56 -21.82 7.80 13.67
C THR A 56 -21.65 9.16 12.98
N GLN A 57 -20.82 10.06 13.54
CA GLN A 57 -20.54 11.35 12.92
C GLN A 57 -19.85 11.22 11.55
N VAL A 58 -18.97 10.22 11.38
CA VAL A 58 -18.36 9.92 10.08
C VAL A 58 -19.42 9.44 9.10
N VAL A 59 -20.29 8.51 9.50
CA VAL A 59 -21.40 8.02 8.66
C VAL A 59 -22.30 9.17 8.22
N ASP A 60 -22.77 9.99 9.16
CA ASP A 60 -23.63 11.15 8.87
C ASP A 60 -22.95 12.12 7.87
N SER A 61 -21.64 12.36 8.03
CA SER A 61 -20.87 13.24 7.14
C SER A 61 -20.70 12.66 5.74
N LEU A 62 -20.52 11.33 5.62
CA LEU A 62 -20.42 10.65 4.33
C LEU A 62 -21.78 10.62 3.61
N GLU A 63 -22.88 10.46 4.33
CA GLU A 63 -24.23 10.56 3.77
C GLU A 63 -24.49 11.96 3.19
N GLU A 64 -24.20 13.01 3.96
CA GLU A 64 -24.32 14.39 3.47
C GLU A 64 -23.39 14.65 2.27
N PHE A 65 -22.19 14.05 2.26
CA PHE A 65 -21.26 14.17 1.14
C PHE A 65 -21.80 13.52 -0.13
N VAL A 66 -22.38 12.31 -0.04
CA VAL A 66 -22.99 11.62 -1.18
C VAL A 66 -24.15 12.43 -1.75
N ASP A 67 -25.03 12.95 -0.90
CA ASP A 67 -26.19 13.74 -1.33
C ASP A 67 -25.75 14.98 -2.12
N LYS A 68 -24.71 15.69 -1.63
CA LYS A 68 -24.14 16.84 -2.35
C LYS A 68 -23.49 16.41 -3.68
N LEU A 69 -22.77 15.30 -3.69
CA LEU A 69 -22.08 14.82 -4.88
C LEU A 69 -23.06 14.40 -5.98
N ILE A 70 -24.23 13.86 -5.62
CA ILE A 70 -25.31 13.51 -6.56
C ILE A 70 -25.83 14.73 -7.33
N GLU A 71 -25.79 15.92 -6.77
CA GLU A 71 -26.28 17.14 -7.43
C GLU A 71 -25.26 17.78 -8.38
N LEU A 72 -23.99 17.37 -8.32
CA LEU A 72 -22.91 17.94 -9.15
C LEU A 72 -22.78 17.19 -10.47
N GLU A 73 -22.35 17.86 -11.53
CA GLU A 73 -22.04 17.25 -12.82
C GLU A 73 -20.55 16.86 -12.90
N ASP A 74 -20.25 15.77 -13.62
CA ASP A 74 -18.88 15.38 -13.95
C ASP A 74 -18.78 15.21 -15.46
N GLU A 75 -18.39 16.29 -16.12
CA GLU A 75 -18.22 16.34 -17.58
C GLU A 75 -16.77 16.01 -18.01
N ILE A 76 -15.84 15.94 -17.06
CA ILE A 76 -14.41 15.80 -17.34
C ILE A 76 -14.00 14.33 -17.35
N TYR A 77 -14.34 13.59 -16.29
CA TYR A 77 -13.88 12.21 -16.10
C TYR A 77 -14.99 11.17 -16.25
N ASN A 78 -16.26 11.58 -16.16
CA ASN A 78 -17.43 10.71 -16.25
C ASN A 78 -17.40 9.53 -15.24
N GLN A 79 -16.85 9.75 -14.05
CA GLN A 79 -16.71 8.76 -12.96
C GLN A 79 -17.42 9.17 -11.67
N LYS A 80 -18.23 10.23 -11.68
CA LYS A 80 -19.10 10.61 -10.54
C LYS A 80 -19.80 9.42 -9.89
N TRP A 81 -20.37 8.50 -10.67
CA TRP A 81 -21.09 7.35 -10.13
C TRP A 81 -20.18 6.32 -9.47
N ASP A 82 -18.93 6.19 -9.91
CA ASP A 82 -17.92 5.37 -9.25
C ASP A 82 -17.55 5.95 -7.88
N TYR A 83 -17.39 7.27 -7.79
CA TYR A 83 -17.23 7.95 -6.49
C TYR A 83 -18.44 7.74 -5.58
N ILE A 84 -19.66 7.96 -6.08
CA ILE A 84 -20.87 7.77 -5.28
C ILE A 84 -20.94 6.34 -4.74
N LYS A 85 -20.69 5.35 -5.60
CA LYS A 85 -20.68 3.94 -5.20
C LYS A 85 -19.61 3.65 -4.15
N TYR A 86 -18.42 4.22 -4.30
CA TYR A 86 -17.34 4.09 -3.32
C TYR A 86 -17.71 4.70 -1.95
N ILE A 87 -18.24 5.92 -1.92
CA ILE A 87 -18.65 6.55 -0.65
C ILE A 87 -19.84 5.80 -0.02
N GLN A 88 -20.77 5.28 -0.83
CA GLN A 88 -21.85 4.41 -0.33
C GLN A 88 -21.30 3.11 0.29
N SER A 89 -20.29 2.48 -0.32
CA SER A 89 -19.61 1.34 0.27
C SER A 89 -18.97 1.69 1.61
N LEU A 90 -18.36 2.88 1.75
CA LEU A 90 -17.79 3.35 3.02
C LEU A 90 -18.87 3.50 4.09
N ILE A 91 -20.00 4.13 3.78
CA ILE A 91 -21.14 4.27 4.69
C ILE A 91 -21.57 2.90 5.21
N VAL A 92 -21.71 1.91 4.32
CA VAL A 92 -22.07 0.54 4.69
C VAL A 92 -21.00 -0.10 5.58
N ALA A 93 -19.71 0.05 5.25
CA ALA A 93 -18.62 -0.56 6.01
C ALA A 93 -18.46 0.06 7.41
N PHE A 94 -18.57 1.38 7.54
CA PHE A 94 -18.55 2.07 8.83
C PHE A 94 -19.78 1.76 9.69
N SER A 95 -20.94 1.52 9.07
CA SER A 95 -22.19 1.20 9.78
C SER A 95 -22.29 -0.27 10.19
N GLU A 96 -21.43 -1.15 9.67
CA GLU A 96 -21.47 -2.59 9.97
C GLU A 96 -21.11 -2.84 11.43
N ASP A 97 -21.98 -3.59 12.12
CA ASP A 97 -21.88 -3.81 13.55
C ASP A 97 -21.51 -5.25 13.92
N LYS A 98 -21.43 -6.15 12.92
CA LYS A 98 -21.05 -7.55 13.07
C LYS A 98 -19.62 -7.78 12.60
N THR A 99 -18.77 -8.25 13.51
CA THR A 99 -17.33 -8.40 13.27
C THR A 99 -16.98 -9.43 12.20
N ASP A 100 -17.82 -10.44 12.01
CA ASP A 100 -17.67 -11.47 10.97
C ASP A 100 -18.04 -10.98 9.56
N ALA A 101 -18.70 -9.83 9.44
CA ALA A 101 -19.05 -9.21 8.16
C ALA A 101 -18.07 -8.10 7.73
N LEU A 102 -17.29 -7.55 8.67
CA LEU A 102 -16.50 -6.34 8.45
C LEU A 102 -15.52 -6.46 7.28
N VAL A 103 -14.70 -7.51 7.24
CA VAL A 103 -13.68 -7.69 6.19
C VAL A 103 -14.35 -7.72 4.82
N ASN A 104 -15.48 -8.41 4.69
CA ASN A 104 -16.23 -8.44 3.43
C ASN A 104 -16.80 -7.06 3.04
N LYS A 105 -17.22 -6.23 4.01
CA LYS A 105 -17.70 -4.87 3.72
C LYS A 105 -16.57 -3.95 3.27
N TRP A 106 -15.42 -4.00 3.94
CA TRP A 106 -14.24 -3.22 3.56
C TRP A 106 -13.66 -3.68 2.23
N ALA A 107 -13.66 -4.97 1.92
CA ALA A 107 -13.29 -5.45 0.59
C ALA A 107 -14.19 -4.86 -0.52
N ASN A 108 -15.47 -4.56 -0.24
CA ASN A 108 -16.35 -3.89 -1.19
C ASN A 108 -16.05 -2.39 -1.33
N VAL A 109 -15.48 -1.77 -0.30
CA VAL A 109 -14.92 -0.41 -0.38
C VAL A 109 -13.73 -0.43 -1.34
N ASP A 110 -12.79 -1.34 -1.14
CA ASP A 110 -11.61 -1.50 -2.01
C ASP A 110 -12.02 -1.74 -3.47
N ARG A 111 -12.93 -2.68 -3.74
CA ARG A 111 -13.44 -2.96 -5.10
C ARG A 111 -14.05 -1.73 -5.76
N ALA A 112 -14.86 -0.96 -5.02
CA ALA A 112 -15.49 0.25 -5.56
C ALA A 112 -14.43 1.34 -5.80
N TRP A 113 -13.50 1.50 -4.88
CA TRP A 113 -12.40 2.45 -4.98
C TRP A 113 -11.49 2.15 -6.18
N MET A 114 -11.18 0.88 -6.44
CA MET A 114 -10.35 0.46 -7.57
C MET A 114 -10.90 0.87 -8.94
N LYS A 115 -12.22 1.09 -9.05
CA LYS A 115 -12.84 1.60 -10.29
C LYS A 115 -12.59 3.09 -10.54
N ILE A 116 -12.23 3.84 -9.50
CA ILE A 116 -11.94 5.27 -9.60
C ILE A 116 -10.52 5.46 -10.16
N THR A 117 -10.41 5.91 -11.41
CA THR A 117 -9.13 6.11 -12.11
C THR A 117 -8.75 7.58 -12.33
N THR A 118 -9.54 8.49 -11.77
CA THR A 118 -9.32 9.94 -11.91
C THR A 118 -8.08 10.42 -11.12
N PRO A 119 -7.57 11.63 -11.38
CA PRO A 119 -6.42 12.18 -10.66
C PRO A 119 -6.62 12.44 -9.15
N ILE A 120 -7.87 12.51 -8.67
CA ILE A 120 -8.21 12.78 -7.27
C ILE A 120 -8.55 11.47 -6.59
N GLN A 121 -7.72 11.05 -5.65
CA GLN A 121 -7.89 9.77 -4.98
C GLN A 121 -8.15 10.03 -3.50
N ILE A 122 -9.19 9.40 -2.95
CA ILE A 122 -9.48 9.45 -1.52
C ILE A 122 -8.86 8.20 -0.90
N GLY A 123 -7.91 8.37 0.01
CA GLY A 123 -7.42 7.28 0.83
C GLY A 123 -8.35 7.10 2.02
N HIS A 124 -8.81 5.87 2.19
CA HIS A 124 -9.61 5.42 3.33
C HIS A 124 -8.71 4.63 4.30
N PRO A 125 -9.23 4.15 5.44
CA PRO A 125 -8.46 3.28 6.34
C PRO A 125 -7.85 2.07 5.63
N LEU A 126 -6.52 2.01 5.53
CA LEU A 126 -5.79 0.98 4.76
C LEU A 126 -4.73 0.25 5.59
N GLU A 127 -4.10 0.95 6.53
CA GLU A 127 -2.95 0.45 7.29
C GLU A 127 -3.26 0.11 8.75
N TYR A 128 -2.41 -0.73 9.36
CA TYR A 128 -2.62 -1.24 10.74
C TYR A 128 -1.33 -1.26 11.57
N TYR A 129 -0.33 -0.44 11.21
CA TYR A 129 1.00 -0.46 11.84
C TYR A 129 0.98 -0.23 13.36
N GLU A 130 -0.05 0.43 13.84
CA GLU A 130 -0.30 0.81 15.23
C GLU A 130 -0.69 -0.39 16.10
N ASP A 131 -1.23 -1.47 15.52
CA ASP A 131 -1.63 -2.68 16.23
C ASP A 131 -0.82 -3.89 15.77
N HIS A 132 0.23 -4.18 16.52
CA HIS A 132 1.16 -5.27 16.23
C HIS A 132 0.52 -6.67 16.30
N PHE A 133 -0.60 -6.83 17.02
CA PHE A 133 -1.15 -8.15 17.33
C PHE A 133 -2.41 -8.45 16.53
N ARG A 134 -3.45 -7.61 16.66
CA ARG A 134 -4.71 -7.82 15.94
C ARG A 134 -4.69 -7.20 14.56
N LYS A 135 -3.71 -6.33 14.28
CA LYS A 135 -3.60 -5.61 13.01
C LYS A 135 -4.92 -4.89 12.71
N ALA A 136 -5.43 -4.20 13.72
CA ALA A 136 -6.62 -3.38 13.60
C ALA A 136 -6.29 -2.18 12.70
N VAL A 137 -7.03 -2.03 11.60
CA VAL A 137 -6.82 -0.95 10.63
C VAL A 137 -7.07 0.39 11.30
N ALA A 138 -6.08 1.27 11.28
CA ALA A 138 -6.14 2.58 11.87
C ALA A 138 -7.15 3.47 11.13
N LEU A 139 -7.90 4.28 11.88
CA LEU A 139 -8.75 5.29 11.27
C LEU A 139 -7.88 6.43 10.75
N GLU A 140 -7.68 6.44 9.44
CA GLU A 140 -6.96 7.45 8.67
C GLU A 140 -7.83 7.93 7.49
N TRP A 141 -7.52 9.14 7.01
CA TRP A 141 -8.22 9.71 5.88
C TRP A 141 -7.36 10.71 5.14
N ASP A 142 -7.27 10.58 3.84
CA ASP A 142 -6.42 11.44 3.04
C ASP A 142 -6.98 11.68 1.64
N ILE A 143 -6.55 12.78 1.02
CA ILE A 143 -6.87 13.11 -0.37
C ILE A 143 -5.57 13.30 -1.12
N ARG A 144 -5.39 12.55 -2.20
CA ARG A 144 -4.20 12.54 -3.05
C ARG A 144 -4.52 13.17 -4.38
N LEU A 145 -3.62 14.02 -4.85
CA LEU A 145 -3.72 14.68 -6.14
C LEU A 145 -2.56 14.24 -7.01
N THR A 146 -2.91 13.63 -8.14
CA THR A 146 -1.93 13.25 -9.16
C THR A 146 -1.44 14.50 -9.87
N ASN A 147 -0.13 14.60 -10.05
CA ASN A 147 0.47 15.69 -10.80
C ASN A 147 0.42 15.33 -12.30
N PRO A 148 -0.31 16.10 -13.13
CA PRO A 148 -0.48 15.78 -14.56
C PRO A 148 0.84 15.83 -15.34
N LYS A 149 1.89 16.47 -14.83
CA LYS A 149 3.22 16.48 -15.46
C LYS A 149 3.94 15.13 -15.36
N PHE A 150 3.57 14.32 -14.36
CA PHE A 150 4.08 12.97 -14.16
C PHE A 150 3.07 11.91 -14.63
N ALA A 151 2.12 12.29 -15.49
CA ALA A 151 1.07 11.41 -15.99
C ALA A 151 1.64 10.08 -16.51
N GLN A 152 0.91 9.02 -16.15
CA GLN A 152 1.23 7.59 -16.34
C GLN A 152 2.13 7.32 -17.54
N ASN A 153 3.40 7.10 -17.27
CA ASN A 153 4.30 6.51 -18.23
C ASN A 153 4.52 5.06 -17.82
N ASP A 154 4.06 4.12 -18.66
CA ASP A 154 4.27 2.68 -18.46
C ASP A 154 5.74 2.26 -18.55
N HIS A 155 6.67 3.21 -18.69
CA HIS A 155 8.11 2.97 -18.84
C HIS A 155 8.68 2.08 -17.73
N ARG A 156 8.43 2.38 -16.44
CA ARG A 156 8.94 1.56 -15.33
C ARG A 156 8.34 0.15 -15.32
N VAL A 157 7.01 0.02 -15.41
CA VAL A 157 6.35 -1.30 -15.40
C VAL A 157 6.80 -2.15 -16.60
N ASN A 158 7.04 -1.55 -17.76
CA ASN A 158 7.54 -2.26 -18.94
C ASN A 158 8.98 -2.74 -18.76
N LYS A 159 9.86 -1.94 -18.13
CA LYS A 159 11.21 -2.39 -17.76
C LYS A 159 11.16 -3.56 -16.78
N ILE A 160 10.30 -3.48 -15.77
CA ILE A 160 10.09 -4.55 -14.78
C ILE A 160 9.57 -5.83 -15.46
N LYS A 161 8.55 -5.74 -16.32
CA LYS A 161 8.04 -6.89 -17.10
C LYS A 161 9.13 -7.52 -17.97
N SER A 162 9.95 -6.70 -18.62
CA SER A 162 11.06 -7.18 -19.44
C SER A 162 12.08 -7.95 -18.59
N ALA A 163 12.55 -7.35 -17.50
CA ALA A 163 13.50 -7.99 -16.59
C ALA A 163 12.95 -9.29 -15.98
N PHE A 164 11.69 -9.28 -15.54
CA PHE A 164 11.04 -10.47 -14.99
C PHE A 164 10.89 -11.59 -16.03
N THR A 165 10.54 -11.25 -17.27
CA THR A 165 10.50 -12.20 -18.40
C THR A 165 11.87 -12.79 -18.69
N LYS A 166 12.94 -11.98 -18.68
CA LYS A 166 14.32 -12.45 -18.86
C LYS A 166 14.74 -13.44 -17.77
N ILE A 167 14.45 -13.13 -16.52
CA ILE A 167 14.77 -14.02 -15.37
C ILE A 167 14.03 -15.34 -15.52
N PHE A 168 12.71 -15.31 -15.72
CA PHE A 168 11.93 -16.53 -15.88
C PHE A 168 12.42 -17.38 -17.06
N SER A 169 12.73 -16.74 -18.19
CA SER A 169 13.24 -17.42 -19.39
C SER A 169 14.65 -18.01 -19.20
N SER A 170 15.40 -17.58 -18.18
CA SER A 170 16.73 -18.10 -17.87
C SER A 170 16.70 -19.42 -17.09
N PHE A 171 15.53 -19.82 -16.56
CA PHE A 171 15.41 -21.04 -15.77
C PHE A 171 15.44 -22.29 -16.66
N GLU A 172 16.27 -23.26 -16.29
CA GLU A 172 16.26 -24.58 -16.92
C GLU A 172 15.02 -25.38 -16.52
N GLN A 173 14.49 -26.18 -17.46
CA GLN A 173 13.35 -27.04 -17.19
C GLN A 173 13.68 -28.08 -16.09
N ASN A 174 12.81 -28.14 -15.09
CA ASN A 174 12.91 -29.06 -13.97
C ASN A 174 11.52 -29.41 -13.42
N SER A 175 11.45 -30.23 -12.37
CA SER A 175 10.19 -30.70 -11.80
C SER A 175 9.26 -29.58 -11.28
N LYS A 176 9.78 -28.37 -11.03
CA LYS A 176 9.02 -27.21 -10.57
C LYS A 176 8.68 -26.19 -11.65
N SER A 177 9.05 -26.43 -12.92
CA SER A 177 8.84 -25.45 -14.00
C SER A 177 7.38 -25.02 -14.16
N GLU A 178 6.42 -25.92 -13.94
CA GLU A 178 4.99 -25.58 -13.99
C GLU A 178 4.57 -24.66 -12.82
N GLU A 179 5.11 -24.88 -11.63
CA GLU A 179 4.86 -24.02 -10.46
C GLU A 179 5.45 -22.62 -10.69
N TYR A 180 6.69 -22.54 -11.16
CA TYR A 180 7.33 -21.27 -11.49
C TYR A 180 6.57 -20.50 -12.57
N LYS A 181 6.02 -21.22 -13.57
CA LYS A 181 5.20 -20.61 -14.61
C LYS A 181 3.90 -20.01 -14.04
N LYS A 182 3.25 -20.68 -13.10
CA LYS A 182 2.05 -20.16 -12.44
C LYS A 182 2.33 -18.87 -11.67
N ILE A 183 3.42 -18.84 -10.90
CA ILE A 183 3.84 -17.63 -10.16
C ILE A 183 4.18 -16.51 -11.16
N PHE A 184 4.93 -16.82 -12.22
CA PHE A 184 5.24 -15.85 -13.27
C PHE A 184 3.98 -15.28 -13.92
N ASP A 185 3.06 -16.13 -14.38
CA ASP A 185 1.83 -15.70 -15.04
C ASP A 185 0.94 -14.88 -14.10
N PHE A 186 0.90 -15.24 -12.81
CA PHE A 186 0.19 -14.50 -11.78
C PHE A 186 0.77 -13.10 -11.62
N SER A 187 2.06 -12.99 -11.25
CA SER A 187 2.73 -11.70 -11.05
C SER A 187 2.67 -10.84 -12.32
N PHE A 188 2.89 -11.42 -13.50
CA PHE A 188 2.87 -10.69 -14.76
C PHE A 188 1.50 -10.09 -15.08
N LYS A 189 0.42 -10.85 -14.88
CA LYS A 189 -0.96 -10.35 -15.02
C LYS A 189 -1.29 -9.29 -13.98
N SER A 190 -0.82 -9.44 -12.74
CA SER A 190 -1.05 -8.45 -11.69
C SER A 190 -0.41 -7.10 -12.03
N LEU A 191 0.77 -7.10 -12.67
CA LEU A 191 1.41 -5.87 -13.17
C LEU A 191 0.58 -5.13 -14.23
N ASP A 192 -0.26 -5.82 -15.02
CA ASP A 192 -1.17 -5.17 -15.99
C ASP A 192 -2.32 -4.41 -15.32
N LYS A 193 -2.66 -4.76 -14.08
CA LYS A 193 -3.77 -4.15 -13.33
C LYS A 193 -3.31 -3.01 -12.42
N VAL A 194 -2.03 -2.65 -12.44
CA VAL A 194 -1.49 -1.61 -11.57
C VAL A 194 -1.88 -0.23 -12.06
N GLN A 195 -2.39 0.61 -11.17
CA GLN A 195 -2.67 2.00 -11.43
C GLN A 195 -1.62 2.87 -10.70
N LEU A 196 -0.76 3.56 -11.44
CA LEU A 196 0.27 4.43 -10.86
C LEU A 196 -0.22 5.89 -10.78
N TYR A 197 -0.08 6.50 -9.61
CA TYR A 197 -0.41 7.88 -9.30
C TYR A 197 0.78 8.59 -8.67
N VAL A 198 1.51 9.35 -9.49
CA VAL A 198 2.61 10.21 -9.02
C VAL A 198 2.06 11.59 -8.69
N GLY A 199 2.17 12.01 -7.44
CA GLY A 199 1.42 13.18 -6.96
C GLY A 199 1.84 13.62 -5.57
N ARG A 200 0.87 14.15 -4.83
CA ARG A 200 1.04 14.58 -3.44
C ARG A 200 -0.22 14.34 -2.61
N PRO A 201 -0.11 14.16 -1.30
CA PRO A 201 -1.25 14.34 -0.40
C PRO A 201 -1.63 15.82 -0.35
N ALA A 202 -2.90 16.13 -0.59
CA ALA A 202 -3.48 17.46 -0.43
C ALA A 202 -3.99 17.67 1.00
N LEU A 203 -4.52 16.61 1.62
CA LEU A 203 -5.05 16.57 2.97
C LEU A 203 -4.75 15.18 3.56
N PHE A 204 -4.46 15.11 4.86
CA PHE A 204 -4.24 13.87 5.61
C PHE A 204 -4.64 14.05 7.08
N PHE A 205 -5.15 12.98 7.70
CA PHE A 205 -5.63 12.97 9.08
C PHE A 205 -5.41 11.60 9.74
N GLY A 206 -5.39 11.56 11.08
CA GLY A 206 -5.31 10.32 11.84
C GLY A 206 -3.88 9.78 11.93
N ALA A 207 -3.69 8.49 11.62
CA ALA A 207 -2.41 7.80 11.72
C ALA A 207 -1.29 8.50 10.93
N GLU A 208 -1.62 9.07 9.78
CA GLU A 208 -0.68 9.80 8.91
C GLU A 208 -0.06 11.05 9.56
N LEU A 209 -0.61 11.56 10.68
CA LEU A 209 0.03 12.63 11.46
C LEU A 209 1.35 12.18 12.11
N ASN A 210 1.57 10.88 12.24
CA ASN A 210 2.82 10.31 12.78
C ASN A 210 3.92 10.15 11.71
N GLY A 211 3.64 10.53 10.48
CA GLY A 211 4.59 10.47 9.36
C GLY A 211 3.91 10.00 8.09
N LEU A 212 4.26 10.63 6.98
CA LEU A 212 3.81 10.22 5.65
C LEU A 212 4.82 9.26 5.02
N PHE A 213 4.29 8.26 4.32
CA PHE A 213 5.08 7.32 3.54
C PHE A 213 5.65 7.99 2.28
N SER A 214 6.71 7.39 1.72
CA SER A 214 7.33 7.89 0.48
C SER A 214 6.56 7.50 -0.77
N ALA A 215 5.97 6.31 -0.72
CA ALA A 215 5.03 5.74 -1.67
C ALA A 215 4.20 4.68 -0.93
N GLN A 216 3.10 4.22 -1.53
CA GLN A 216 2.23 3.18 -0.97
C GLN A 216 1.60 2.37 -2.09
N VAL A 217 1.54 1.05 -1.91
CA VAL A 217 0.85 0.10 -2.78
C VAL A 217 -0.34 -0.55 -2.06
N VAL A 218 -1.54 -0.36 -2.59
CA VAL A 218 -2.83 -0.74 -1.95
C VAL A 218 -3.87 -1.11 -3.01
N PRO A 219 -4.98 -1.81 -2.71
CA PRO A 219 -5.39 -2.29 -1.40
C PRO A 219 -4.48 -3.42 -0.90
N ASN A 220 -4.53 -3.58 0.41
CA ASN A 220 -3.77 -4.61 1.11
C ASN A 220 -4.57 -5.94 1.18
N ASP A 221 -5.86 -5.97 0.82
CA ASP A 221 -6.66 -7.20 0.69
C ASP A 221 -6.25 -7.98 -0.58
N GLU A 222 -5.72 -9.19 -0.40
CA GLU A 222 -5.18 -10.01 -1.50
C GLU A 222 -6.27 -10.57 -2.43
N VAL A 223 -7.49 -10.80 -1.93
CA VAL A 223 -8.62 -11.23 -2.77
C VAL A 223 -9.02 -10.09 -3.70
N VAL A 224 -9.13 -8.87 -3.17
CA VAL A 224 -9.42 -7.70 -4.01
C VAL A 224 -8.26 -7.38 -4.94
N SER A 225 -7.01 -7.50 -4.47
CA SER A 225 -5.81 -7.29 -5.30
C SER A 225 -5.76 -8.25 -6.48
N LEU A 226 -6.16 -9.51 -6.28
CA LEU A 226 -6.28 -10.51 -7.34
C LEU A 226 -7.36 -10.13 -8.37
N GLU A 227 -8.52 -9.69 -7.89
CA GLU A 227 -9.65 -9.30 -8.75
C GLU A 227 -9.35 -8.04 -9.55
N GLU A 228 -8.90 -6.98 -8.88
CA GLU A 228 -8.92 -5.60 -9.37
C GLU A 228 -7.52 -4.99 -9.60
N GLY A 229 -6.46 -5.62 -9.09
CA GLY A 229 -5.10 -5.07 -9.11
C GLY A 229 -4.80 -4.18 -7.90
N LYS A 230 -3.74 -3.36 -8.01
CA LYS A 230 -3.31 -2.44 -6.96
C LYS A 230 -3.10 -1.02 -7.53
N LYS A 231 -3.30 0.00 -6.70
CA LYS A 231 -2.85 1.37 -6.93
C LYS A 231 -1.51 1.60 -6.24
N ILE A 232 -0.58 2.23 -6.95
CA ILE A 232 0.67 2.75 -6.40
C ILE A 232 0.54 4.27 -6.33
N PHE A 233 0.73 4.82 -5.14
CA PHE A 233 0.83 6.26 -4.91
C PHE A 233 2.28 6.61 -4.61
N ALA A 234 2.83 7.58 -5.33
CA ALA A 234 4.23 7.97 -5.20
C ALA A 234 4.37 9.49 -5.05
N PHE A 235 5.07 9.94 -4.01
CA PHE A 235 5.15 11.36 -3.62
C PHE A 235 6.53 11.96 -3.86
N SER A 236 7.02 11.82 -5.09
CA SER A 236 8.41 12.14 -5.43
C SER A 236 8.81 13.60 -5.15
N ASP A 237 7.92 14.57 -5.42
CA ASP A 237 8.17 15.99 -5.16
C ASP A 237 8.33 16.27 -3.66
N GLU A 238 7.41 15.76 -2.84
CA GLU A 238 7.41 15.92 -1.39
C GLU A 238 8.66 15.30 -0.77
N ILE A 239 9.06 14.12 -1.24
CA ILE A 239 10.27 13.44 -0.75
C ILE A 239 11.53 14.21 -1.15
N LEU A 240 11.59 14.76 -2.36
CA LEU A 240 12.68 15.64 -2.78
C LEU A 240 12.77 16.90 -1.91
N GLN A 241 11.65 17.60 -1.70
CA GLN A 241 11.64 18.83 -0.90
C GLN A 241 11.95 18.55 0.58
N SER A 242 11.38 17.49 1.16
CA SER A 242 11.67 17.07 2.53
C SER A 242 13.16 16.74 2.70
N SER A 243 13.74 16.00 1.74
CA SER A 243 15.17 15.67 1.75
C SER A 243 16.06 16.92 1.64
N ARG A 244 15.67 17.91 0.84
CA ARG A 244 16.36 19.21 0.75
C ARG A 244 16.24 20.02 2.04
N ALA A 245 15.09 19.99 2.70
CA ALA A 245 14.84 20.71 3.94
C ALA A 245 15.57 20.09 5.15
N LYS A 246 15.87 18.78 5.13
CA LYS A 246 16.56 18.10 6.22
C LYS A 246 17.97 18.67 6.46
N PRO A 247 18.30 19.05 7.70
CA PRO A 247 19.63 19.54 8.04
C PRO A 247 20.68 18.43 7.86
N PHE A 248 21.92 18.84 7.67
CA PHE A 248 23.04 17.93 7.49
C PHE A 248 23.44 17.36 8.85
N LEU A 249 23.09 16.09 9.08
CA LEU A 249 23.37 15.44 10.35
C LEU A 249 24.88 15.22 10.52
N LYS A 250 25.39 15.59 11.70
CA LYS A 250 26.80 15.37 12.06
C LYS A 250 27.17 13.89 11.95
N LEU A 251 26.28 13.01 12.39
CA LEU A 251 26.47 11.56 12.33
C LEU A 251 26.70 11.05 10.91
N SER A 252 25.92 11.54 9.93
CA SER A 252 26.11 11.18 8.52
C SER A 252 27.50 11.56 8.02
N ARG A 253 28.02 12.73 8.45
CA ARG A 253 29.37 13.17 8.07
C ARG A 253 30.46 12.31 8.69
N GLU A 254 30.27 11.87 9.93
CA GLU A 254 31.21 10.99 10.63
C GLU A 254 31.26 9.58 10.01
N ILE A 255 30.12 9.05 9.57
CA ILE A 255 30.02 7.71 8.97
C ILE A 255 30.47 7.69 7.50
N PHE A 256 29.95 8.61 6.69
CA PHE A 256 30.09 8.56 5.22
C PHE A 256 31.17 9.50 4.67
N GLY A 257 31.65 10.45 5.47
CA GLY A 257 32.65 11.43 5.06
C GLY A 257 32.07 12.62 4.27
N GLN A 258 32.77 13.75 4.32
CA GLN A 258 32.29 15.01 3.71
C GLN A 258 32.26 14.94 2.17
N GLU A 259 33.16 14.18 1.54
CA GLU A 259 33.22 14.09 0.08
C GLU A 259 31.94 13.47 -0.50
N LEU A 260 31.54 12.30 0.01
CA LEU A 260 30.34 11.60 -0.45
C LEU A 260 29.08 12.44 -0.21
N LEU A 261 28.95 13.03 0.97
CA LEU A 261 27.82 13.92 1.28
C LEU A 261 27.76 15.15 0.37
N THR A 262 28.91 15.67 -0.07
CA THR A 262 28.95 16.80 -1.00
C THR A 262 28.47 16.40 -2.39
N LYS A 263 28.82 15.19 -2.86
CA LYS A 263 28.34 14.63 -4.13
C LYS A 263 26.83 14.41 -4.09
N ASP A 264 26.35 13.71 -3.06
CA ASP A 264 24.92 13.47 -2.83
C ASP A 264 24.12 14.78 -2.81
N ARG A 265 24.63 15.80 -2.13
CA ARG A 265 23.95 17.10 -2.04
C ARG A 265 23.96 17.86 -3.35
N ASN A 266 25.03 17.78 -4.14
CA ASN A 266 25.02 18.33 -5.49
C ASN A 266 23.97 17.63 -6.37
N PHE A 267 23.84 16.31 -6.27
CA PHE A 267 22.79 15.56 -6.97
C PHE A 267 21.40 16.02 -6.52
N LEU A 268 21.13 15.96 -5.22
CA LEU A 268 19.85 16.34 -4.60
C LEU A 268 19.39 17.77 -4.96
N PHE A 269 20.29 18.76 -4.97
CA PHE A 269 19.91 20.16 -5.20
C PHE A 269 20.00 20.61 -6.66
N LYS A 270 20.86 20.00 -7.49
CA LYS A 270 21.15 20.50 -8.85
C LYS A 270 20.64 19.60 -9.96
N GLN A 271 20.27 18.35 -9.67
CA GLN A 271 19.89 17.36 -10.67
C GLN A 271 18.46 16.83 -10.45
N THR A 272 17.47 17.73 -10.33
CA THR A 272 16.06 17.37 -10.05
C THR A 272 15.52 16.27 -10.97
N ALA A 273 15.73 16.36 -12.29
CA ALA A 273 15.21 15.37 -13.23
C ALA A 273 15.81 13.98 -12.99
N SER A 274 17.15 13.88 -12.90
CA SER A 274 17.84 12.62 -12.61
C SER A 274 17.48 12.07 -11.22
N TRP A 275 17.23 12.94 -10.24
CA TRP A 275 16.75 12.52 -8.93
C TRP A 275 15.37 11.85 -9.01
N HIS A 276 14.43 12.41 -9.77
CA HIS A 276 13.13 11.76 -9.98
C HIS A 276 13.27 10.43 -10.73
N SER A 277 14.21 10.31 -11.66
CA SER A 277 14.50 9.02 -12.32
C SER A 277 15.08 7.98 -11.34
N VAL A 278 15.95 8.38 -10.41
CA VAL A 278 16.43 7.48 -9.35
C VAL A 278 15.29 7.09 -8.40
N TYR A 279 14.40 8.01 -8.06
CA TYR A 279 13.21 7.71 -7.26
C TYR A 279 12.25 6.75 -8.00
N ASP A 280 12.08 6.90 -9.32
CA ASP A 280 11.29 5.98 -10.15
C ASP A 280 11.89 4.56 -10.15
N ILE A 281 13.22 4.44 -10.20
CA ILE A 281 13.90 3.15 -10.09
C ILE A 281 13.76 2.56 -8.69
N THR A 282 14.08 3.33 -7.66
CA THR A 282 14.29 2.80 -6.31
C THR A 282 13.01 2.72 -5.49
N THR A 283 12.13 3.71 -5.57
CA THR A 283 10.88 3.78 -4.79
C THR A 283 9.71 3.23 -5.58
N ILE A 284 9.40 3.75 -6.77
CA ILE A 284 8.28 3.21 -7.57
C ILE A 284 8.58 1.76 -7.97
N GLY A 285 9.83 1.46 -8.34
CA GLY A 285 10.26 0.09 -8.58
C GLY A 285 10.18 -0.85 -7.37
N HIS A 286 10.33 -0.32 -6.14
CA HIS A 286 10.08 -1.08 -4.91
C HIS A 286 8.59 -1.44 -4.76
N GLU A 287 7.69 -0.49 -4.98
CA GLU A 287 6.24 -0.73 -4.92
C GLU A 287 5.78 -1.79 -5.94
N TYR A 288 6.33 -1.78 -7.15
CA TYR A 288 6.11 -2.86 -8.11
C TYR A 288 6.74 -4.19 -7.66
N GLY A 289 7.86 -4.14 -6.94
CA GLY A 289 8.52 -5.31 -6.36
C GLY A 289 7.64 -6.08 -5.40
N HIS A 290 6.69 -5.42 -4.70
CA HIS A 290 5.70 -6.10 -3.87
C HIS A 290 4.80 -7.06 -4.64
N ILE A 291 4.61 -6.83 -5.94
CA ILE A 291 3.74 -7.63 -6.80
C ILE A 291 4.47 -8.85 -7.38
N LEU A 292 5.81 -8.82 -7.38
CA LEU A 292 6.64 -9.85 -7.99
C LEU A 292 6.88 -11.03 -7.04
N TRP A 293 6.98 -12.23 -7.64
CA TRP A 293 7.44 -13.47 -6.98
C TRP A 293 6.57 -13.95 -5.80
N CYS A 294 5.31 -13.53 -5.77
CA CYS A 294 4.31 -13.97 -4.80
C CYS A 294 3.09 -14.57 -5.51
N ASP A 295 2.43 -15.49 -4.82
CA ASP A 295 1.11 -16.02 -5.17
C ASP A 295 0.08 -15.70 -4.07
N GLU A 296 -1.16 -16.17 -4.24
CA GLU A 296 -2.29 -15.89 -3.35
C GLU A 296 -2.13 -16.40 -1.91
N GLU A 297 -1.25 -17.37 -1.66
CA GLU A 297 -1.06 -17.99 -0.34
C GLU A 297 0.23 -17.55 0.36
N THR A 298 1.13 -16.85 -0.35
CA THR A 298 2.48 -16.51 0.12
C THR A 298 2.48 -15.77 1.46
N GLU A 299 1.72 -14.67 1.60
CA GLU A 299 1.64 -13.91 2.85
C GLU A 299 1.10 -14.76 4.00
N SER A 300 -0.05 -15.40 3.81
CA SER A 300 -0.70 -16.23 4.83
C SER A 300 0.21 -17.37 5.32
N PHE A 301 0.94 -18.01 4.39
CA PHE A 301 1.83 -19.11 4.74
C PHE A 301 3.07 -18.62 5.49
N MET A 302 3.74 -17.59 4.98
CA MET A 302 4.98 -17.07 5.57
C MET A 302 4.74 -16.31 6.88
N ASN A 303 3.57 -15.70 7.03
CA ASN A 303 3.24 -14.89 8.20
C ASN A 303 2.87 -15.73 9.44
N LYS A 304 2.79 -17.06 9.35
CA LYS A 304 2.64 -17.97 10.52
C LYS A 304 3.73 -17.78 11.58
N THR A 305 4.90 -17.28 11.18
CA THR A 305 6.03 -16.99 12.08
C THR A 305 6.24 -15.49 12.31
N GLY A 306 5.36 -14.63 11.78
CA GLY A 306 5.47 -13.17 11.86
C GLY A 306 6.56 -12.52 11.00
N ASN A 307 7.33 -13.30 10.23
CA ASN A 307 8.49 -12.78 9.48
C ASN A 307 8.19 -12.32 8.04
N PHE A 308 6.95 -12.45 7.57
CA PHE A 308 6.61 -12.16 6.18
C PHE A 308 7.00 -10.73 5.78
N LYS A 309 6.59 -9.72 6.57
CA LYS A 309 6.89 -8.31 6.26
C LYS A 309 8.39 -8.03 6.16
N ASN A 310 9.22 -8.61 7.03
CA ASN A 310 10.68 -8.44 6.94
C ASN A 310 11.27 -8.98 5.62
N ILE A 311 10.76 -10.13 5.14
CA ILE A 311 11.22 -10.73 3.89
C ILE A 311 10.67 -9.94 2.69
N GLU A 312 9.42 -9.52 2.78
CA GLU A 312 8.72 -8.79 1.73
C GLU A 312 9.38 -7.42 1.46
N GLU A 313 9.69 -6.67 2.51
CA GLU A 313 10.41 -5.39 2.42
C GLU A 313 11.87 -5.55 1.94
N PHE A 314 12.51 -6.70 2.22
CA PHE A 314 13.83 -7.00 1.68
C PHE A 314 13.77 -7.36 0.19
N LYS A 315 12.70 -8.04 -0.24
CA LYS A 315 12.47 -8.47 -1.62
C LYS A 315 12.08 -7.30 -2.51
N ALA A 316 11.16 -6.44 -2.07
CA ALA A 316 10.57 -5.38 -2.89
C ALA A 316 11.58 -4.45 -3.61
N PRO A 317 12.68 -3.97 -2.97
CA PRO A 317 13.70 -3.15 -3.64
C PRO A 317 14.31 -3.79 -4.90
N THR A 318 14.31 -5.13 -4.97
CA THR A 318 14.85 -5.84 -6.13
C THR A 318 14.02 -5.63 -7.39
N GLY A 319 12.71 -5.33 -7.28
CA GLY A 319 11.87 -5.07 -8.45
C GLY A 319 12.43 -3.92 -9.31
N GLY A 320 12.71 -2.79 -8.66
CA GLY A 320 13.34 -1.63 -9.27
C GLY A 320 14.77 -1.87 -9.73
N LEU A 321 15.65 -2.32 -8.82
CA LEU A 321 17.08 -2.45 -9.08
C LEU A 321 17.39 -3.48 -10.17
N ILE A 322 16.72 -4.64 -10.14
CA ILE A 322 16.93 -5.68 -11.16
C ILE A 322 16.37 -5.23 -12.51
N SER A 323 15.26 -4.48 -12.53
CA SER A 323 14.76 -3.89 -13.78
C SER A 323 15.76 -2.94 -14.43
N TYR A 324 16.48 -2.15 -13.62
CA TYR A 324 17.53 -1.26 -14.09
C TYR A 324 18.77 -2.04 -14.57
N LEU A 325 19.23 -3.03 -13.79
CA LEU A 325 20.44 -3.80 -14.12
C LEU A 325 20.30 -4.70 -15.35
N LEU A 326 19.10 -5.21 -15.63
CA LEU A 326 18.81 -6.06 -16.78
C LEU A 326 18.26 -5.29 -17.98
N ASP A 327 18.14 -3.98 -17.88
CA ASP A 327 17.74 -3.15 -19.01
C ASP A 327 18.88 -3.07 -20.03
N GLU A 328 18.54 -3.28 -21.29
CA GLU A 328 19.48 -3.17 -22.41
C GLU A 328 19.44 -1.78 -23.05
N LYS A 329 18.51 -0.92 -22.63
CA LYS A 329 18.44 0.47 -23.06
C LYS A 329 19.43 1.33 -22.28
N ASP A 330 19.93 2.35 -22.95
CA ASP A 330 20.97 3.24 -22.40
C ASP A 330 20.40 4.52 -21.77
N ASP A 331 19.07 4.64 -21.68
CA ASP A 331 18.36 5.86 -21.25
C ASP A 331 18.58 6.21 -19.77
N GLU A 332 18.88 5.21 -18.92
CA GLU A 332 19.14 5.40 -17.48
C GLU A 332 20.59 5.17 -17.07
N LYS A 333 21.50 4.82 -18.00
CA LYS A 333 22.91 4.52 -17.67
C LYS A 333 23.64 5.66 -16.96
N HIS A 334 23.24 6.91 -17.24
CA HIS A 334 23.79 8.10 -16.60
C HIS A 334 23.50 8.18 -15.08
N LEU A 335 22.58 7.37 -14.56
CA LEU A 335 22.18 7.33 -13.16
C LEU A 335 23.03 6.36 -12.32
N LYS A 336 23.94 5.59 -12.93
CA LYS A 336 24.71 4.52 -12.27
C LYS A 336 25.43 4.94 -10.99
N GLU A 337 25.92 6.17 -10.88
CA GLU A 337 26.61 6.62 -9.67
C GLU A 337 25.63 7.03 -8.55
N ALA A 338 24.37 7.30 -8.87
CA ALA A 338 23.34 7.74 -7.94
C ALA A 338 22.45 6.59 -7.44
N ILE A 339 22.51 5.42 -8.09
CA ILE A 339 21.89 4.15 -7.69
C ILE A 339 22.96 3.31 -7.00
#